data_AF-A0A239PN56-F1
#
_entry.id   AF-A0A239PN56-F1
#
_cell.length_a   1.000
_cell.length_b   1.000
_cell.length_c   1.000
_cell.angle_alpha   90.00
_cell.angle_beta   90.00
_cell.angle_gamma   90.00
#
_symmetry.space_group_name_H-M   'P 1'
#
loop_
_entity.id
_entity.type
_entity.pdbx_description
1 polymer ?
#
loop_
_entity_poly.entity_id
_entity_poly.type
_entity_poly.pdbx_seq_one_letter_code
_entity_poly.pdbx_strand_id
1 'polypeptide(L)' 'VETYGVKWDKAVAKLVKDRDALLTFYDYPGEHWKHVRTSNPIESTFATVRHRILSLP' A
#
# COMPACT_ATOMS: atom_id res chain seq x y z
N VAL A 1 -11.31 4.79 -11.91
CA VAL A 1 -11.39 6.25 -11.64
C VAL A 1 -12.83 6.67 -11.49
N GLU A 2 -13.70 6.33 -12.43
CA GLU A 2 -15.12 6.73 -12.46
C GLU A 2 -15.92 6.30 -11.20
N THR A 3 -15.78 5.05 -10.76
CA THR A 3 -16.58 4.52 -9.63
C THR A 3 -16.24 5.15 -8.28
N TYR A 4 -14.98 5.50 -8.03
CA TYR A 4 -14.51 5.97 -6.72
C TYR A 4 -14.02 7.43 -6.70
N GLY A 5 -13.83 8.04 -7.87
CA GLY A 5 -13.28 9.39 -8.01
C GLY A 5 -14.18 10.47 -7.41
N VAL A 6 -15.50 10.25 -7.40
CA VAL A 6 -16.46 11.20 -6.81
C VAL A 6 -16.29 11.29 -5.28
N LYS A 7 -15.99 10.17 -4.62
CA LYS A 7 -15.87 10.11 -3.16
C LYS A 7 -14.43 10.32 -2.66
N TRP A 8 -13.44 9.91 -3.45
CA TRP A 8 -12.04 9.85 -3.05
C TRP A 8 -11.11 10.43 -4.10
N ASP A 9 -11.42 11.65 -4.56
CA ASP A 9 -10.71 12.37 -5.62
C ASP A 9 -9.19 12.37 -5.44
N LYS A 10 -8.68 12.73 -4.24
CA LYS A 10 -7.24 12.79 -3.96
C LYS A 10 -6.56 11.44 -3.99
N ALA A 11 -7.21 10.41 -3.44
CA ALA A 11 -6.66 9.06 -3.43
C ALA A 11 -6.57 8.51 -4.86
N VAL A 12 -7.64 8.68 -5.64
CA VAL A 12 -7.68 8.26 -7.04
C VAL A 12 -6.66 9.03 -7.88
N ALA A 13 -6.50 10.34 -7.67
CA ALA A 13 -5.48 11.14 -8.35
C ALA A 13 -4.06 10.64 -8.05
N LYS A 14 -3.76 10.27 -6.80
CA LYS A 14 -2.47 9.70 -6.41
C LYS A 14 -2.19 8.37 -7.09
N LEU A 15 -3.17 7.46 -7.12
CA LEU A 15 -3.05 6.16 -7.80
C LEU A 15 -2.85 6.31 -9.31
N VAL A 16 -3.55 7.27 -9.95
CA VAL A 16 -3.37 7.56 -11.38
C VAL A 16 -1.98 8.13 -11.66
N LYS A 17 -1.51 9.06 -10.82
CA LYS A 17 -0.18 9.68 -10.97
C LYS A 17 0.95 8.65 -10.90
N ASP A 18 0.88 7.72 -9.94
CA ASP A 18 1.97 6.76 -9.69
C ASP A 18 1.71 5.39 -10.32
N ARG A 19 0.79 5.32 -11.31
CA ARG A 19 0.29 4.06 -11.89
C ARG A 19 1.40 3.14 -12.39
N ASP A 20 2.38 3.68 -13.10
CA ASP A 20 3.45 2.87 -13.69
C ASP A 20 4.30 2.20 -12.62
N ALA A 21 4.69 2.95 -11.59
CA ALA A 21 5.42 2.41 -10.44
C ALA A 21 4.61 1.33 -9.71
N LEU A 22 3.32 1.57 -9.48
CA LEU A 22 2.43 0.61 -8.81
C LEU A 22 2.21 -0.68 -9.61
N LEU A 23 2.26 -0.61 -10.94
CA LEU A 23 2.02 -1.76 -11.82
C LEU A 23 3.29 -2.55 -12.18
N THR A 24 4.50 -2.04 -11.92
CA THR A 24 5.77 -2.80 -12.08
C THR A 24 5.77 -4.15 -11.35
N PHE A 25 4.94 -4.29 -10.32
CA PHE A 25 4.66 -5.57 -9.67
C PHE A 25 4.33 -6.71 -10.66
N TYR A 26 3.59 -6.42 -11.73
CA TYR A 26 3.17 -7.43 -12.70
C TYR A 26 4.30 -7.92 -13.61
N ASP A 27 5.46 -7.27 -13.58
CA ASP A 27 6.66 -7.72 -14.32
C ASP A 27 7.34 -8.91 -13.64
N TYR A 28 7.01 -9.21 -12.38
CA TYR A 28 7.55 -10.35 -11.64
C TYR A 28 6.77 -11.65 -11.90
N PRO A 29 7.42 -12.83 -11.85
CA PRO A 29 6.75 -14.12 -11.94
C PRO A 29 5.62 -14.30 -10.91
N GLY A 30 4.56 -14.99 -11.31
CA GLY A 30 3.37 -15.24 -10.48
C GLY A 30 3.65 -15.89 -9.12
N GLU A 31 4.70 -16.69 -9.03
CA GLU A 31 5.14 -17.34 -7.78
C GLU A 31 5.51 -16.32 -6.69
N HIS A 32 6.03 -15.15 -7.07
CA HIS A 32 6.43 -14.10 -6.12
C HIS A 32 5.25 -13.24 -5.64
N TRP A 33 4.11 -13.30 -6.32
CA TRP A 33 2.98 -12.40 -6.08
C TRP A 33 2.40 -12.50 -4.68
N LYS A 34 2.47 -13.68 -4.05
CA LYS A 34 1.98 -13.87 -2.68
C LYS A 34 2.80 -13.06 -1.67
N HIS A 35 4.11 -13.03 -1.84
CA HIS A 35 5.03 -12.33 -0.93
C HIS A 35 5.03 -10.82 -1.17
N VAL A 36 4.96 -10.38 -2.43
CA VAL A 36 4.99 -8.95 -2.74
C VAL A 36 3.67 -8.25 -2.40
N ARG A 37 2.52 -8.95 -2.44
CA ARG A 37 1.21 -8.37 -2.11
C ARG A 37 0.88 -8.32 -0.61
N THR A 38 1.71 -8.88 0.27
CA THR A 38 1.46 -8.79 1.72
C THR A 38 2.07 -7.52 2.31
N SER A 39 1.27 -6.80 3.10
CA SER A 39 1.73 -5.65 3.89
C SER A 39 2.33 -6.07 5.24
N ASN A 40 2.19 -7.33 5.65
CA ASN A 40 2.55 -7.80 6.99
C ASN A 40 4.02 -7.53 7.39
N PRO A 41 5.03 -7.75 6.51
CA PRO A 41 6.42 -7.45 6.85
C PRO A 41 6.67 -5.98 7.25
N ILE A 42 5.85 -5.07 6.72
CA ILE A 42 5.90 -3.64 7.03
C ILE A 42 4.96 -3.36 8.21
N GLU A 43 3.67 -3.67 8.09
CA GLU A 43 2.66 -3.28 9.07
C GLU A 43 2.87 -3.90 10.45
N SER A 44 3.31 -5.16 10.54
CA SER A 44 3.57 -5.83 11.82
C SER A 44 4.70 -5.16 12.60
N THR A 45 5.81 -4.83 11.92
CA THR A 45 6.95 -4.16 12.55
C THR A 45 6.59 -2.74 12.98
N PHE A 46 5.90 -1.98 12.13
CA PHE A 46 5.42 -0.63 12.46
C PHE A 46 4.33 -0.62 13.53
N ALA A 47 3.52 -1.67 13.66
CA ALA A 47 2.56 -1.79 14.75
C ALA A 47 3.28 -1.85 16.11
N THR A 48 4.34 -2.66 16.23
CA THR A 48 5.15 -2.72 17.46
C THR A 48 5.79 -1.37 17.79
N VAL A 49 6.34 -0.67 16.78
CA VAL A 49 6.92 0.67 16.96
C VAL A 49 5.87 1.67 17.46
N ARG A 50 4.71 1.72 16.80
CA ARG A 50 3.61 2.60 17.20
C ARG A 50 3.12 2.32 18.61
N HIS A 51 2.98 1.04 18.97
CA HIS A 51 2.60 0.66 20.34
C HIS A 51 3.56 1.23 21.37
N ARG A 52 4.87 1.14 21.11
CA ARG A 52 5.89 1.68 22.04
C ARG A 52 5.88 3.20 22.11
N ILE A 53 5.59 3.91 21.02
CA ILE A 53 5.56 5.39 21.01
C ILE A 53 4.26 5.92 21.63
N LEU A 54 3.12 5.32 21.31
CA LEU A 54 1.80 5.74 21.83
C LEU A 54 1.59 5.30 23.29
N SER A 55 2.34 4.33 23.79
CA SER A 55 2.32 3.94 25.20
C SER A 55 3.24 4.78 26.08
N LEU A 56 4.01 5.72 25.52
CA LEU A 56 4.77 6.68 26.31
C LEU A 56 3.82 7.81 26.74
N PRO A 57 3.83 8.20 28.02
CA PRO A 57 2.97 9.26 28.55
C PRO A 57 3.24 10.62 27.90
#